data_AF-A0A3P9KBW7-F1
#
_entry.id   AF-A0A3P9KBW7-F1
#
_cell.length_a   1.000
_cell.length_b   1.000
_cell.length_c   1.000
_cell.angle_alpha   90.00
_cell.angle_beta   90.00
_cell.angle_gamma   90.00
#
_symmetry.space_group_name_H-M   'P 1'
#
loop_
_entity.id
_entity.type
_entity.pdbx_description
1 polymer ?
#
loop_
_entity_poly.entity_id
_entity_poly.type
_entity_poly.pdbx_seq_one_letter_code
_entity_poly.pdbx_strand_id
1 'polypeptide(L)'
;MAGLHLRRWTQAVAKGKGFGISGILSGCRAASSMGKGSLPGAYPKTPEERAAAAKKYNMRVEDYEPFPDNGEGFGDYPKLPERSQHERDPWYKWDHPDLRRNWGEPIPWDFDMYIRNRVDTSPSPVPWSTMCKHLFGFIGFMLFMFYIGDKFPAYQPVAPKQYPYNNLYLERGGDPEKEPEEVKNYEI
;
A
#
# COMPACT_ATOMS: atom_id res chain seq x y z
N MET A 1 62.15 -30.57 -50.19
CA MET A 1 61.54 -29.25 -49.89
C MET A 1 61.45 -29.10 -48.38
N ALA A 2 62.30 -28.23 -47.84
CA ALA A 2 62.58 -28.03 -46.42
C ALA A 2 61.44 -27.31 -45.70
N GLY A 3 61.29 -27.56 -44.38
CA GLY A 3 60.46 -26.73 -43.50
C GLY A 3 59.69 -27.47 -42.41
N LEU A 4 60.28 -28.49 -41.76
CA LEU A 4 59.62 -29.29 -40.71
C LEU A 4 60.35 -29.16 -39.37
N HIS A 5 60.74 -27.94 -38.98
CA HIS A 5 61.44 -27.68 -37.73
C HIS A 5 61.04 -26.34 -37.12
N LEU A 6 59.80 -26.17 -36.64
CA LEU A 6 59.50 -25.19 -35.56
C LEU A 6 58.08 -25.28 -34.97
N ARG A 7 57.46 -26.47 -34.87
CA ARG A 7 56.10 -26.59 -34.29
C ARG A 7 55.93 -27.67 -33.21
N ARG A 8 57.01 -28.29 -32.75
CA ARG A 8 56.97 -29.34 -31.71
C ARG A 8 57.43 -28.90 -30.31
N TRP A 9 57.71 -27.61 -30.10
CA TRP A 9 58.20 -27.10 -28.81
C TRP A 9 57.20 -26.25 -28.01
N THR A 10 55.99 -25.98 -28.53
CA THR A 10 54.98 -25.18 -27.82
C THR A 10 53.85 -25.99 -27.17
N GLN A 11 53.86 -27.33 -27.27
CA GLN A 11 52.87 -28.21 -26.62
C GLN A 11 53.40 -28.95 -25.38
N ALA A 12 54.61 -28.66 -24.93
CA ALA A 12 55.21 -29.32 -23.75
C ALA A 12 55.04 -28.55 -22.43
N VAL A 13 54.48 -27.32 -22.44
CA VAL A 13 54.36 -26.47 -21.24
C VAL A 13 52.94 -26.52 -20.62
N ALA A 14 51.94 -27.08 -21.31
CA ALA A 14 50.56 -27.12 -20.82
C ALA A 14 50.18 -28.41 -20.04
N LYS A 15 51.16 -29.27 -19.71
CA LYS A 15 50.95 -30.46 -18.85
C LYS A 15 51.61 -30.29 -17.48
N GLY A 16 51.47 -29.11 -16.89
CA GLY A 16 51.73 -28.88 -15.48
C GLY A 16 50.48 -29.19 -14.65
N LYS A 17 50.51 -30.30 -13.89
CA LYS A 17 49.52 -30.65 -12.87
C LYS A 17 49.66 -29.67 -11.70
N GLY A 18 49.22 -28.43 -11.90
CA GLY A 18 49.14 -27.41 -10.85
C GLY A 18 47.83 -27.58 -10.10
N PHE A 19 47.90 -27.76 -8.77
CA PHE A 19 46.75 -27.69 -7.89
C PHE A 19 46.21 -26.26 -7.94
N GLY A 20 45.31 -26.02 -8.88
CA GLY A 20 44.72 -24.71 -9.12
C GLY A 20 43.90 -24.29 -7.91
N ILE A 21 44.38 -23.27 -7.22
CA ILE A 21 43.71 -22.55 -6.12
C ILE A 21 42.31 -22.02 -6.57
N SER A 22 42.04 -22.03 -7.88
CA SER A 22 40.73 -21.77 -8.48
C SER A 22 39.61 -22.75 -8.08
N GLY A 23 39.92 -23.92 -7.49
CA GLY A 23 38.91 -24.87 -6.99
C GLY A 23 38.47 -24.66 -5.54
N ILE A 24 39.16 -23.79 -4.79
CA ILE A 24 38.91 -23.57 -3.34
C ILE A 24 37.95 -22.39 -3.11
N LEU A 25 37.67 -21.59 -4.14
CA LEU A 25 36.61 -20.57 -4.13
C LEU A 25 35.30 -21.11 -4.73
N SER A 26 34.99 -22.40 -4.52
CA SER A 26 33.59 -22.82 -4.47
C SER A 26 33.02 -22.17 -3.22
N GLY A 27 32.52 -20.94 -3.41
CA GLY A 27 32.10 -20.06 -2.34
C GLY A 27 31.33 -20.85 -1.30
N CYS A 28 31.78 -20.78 -0.06
CA CYS A 28 30.96 -21.06 1.10
C CYS A 28 29.75 -20.13 0.99
N ARG A 29 28.72 -20.51 0.22
CA ARG A 29 27.39 -19.99 0.46
C ARG A 29 27.16 -20.33 1.91
N ALA A 30 27.06 -19.31 2.76
CA ALA A 30 26.59 -19.49 4.11
C ALA A 30 25.28 -20.28 4.01
N ALA A 31 25.33 -21.57 4.26
CA ALA A 31 24.18 -22.45 4.18
C ALA A 31 23.37 -22.29 5.47
N SER A 32 22.93 -21.06 5.75
CA SER A 32 21.75 -20.85 6.58
C SER A 32 20.52 -21.07 5.71
N SER A 33 20.40 -22.23 5.07
CA SER A 33 19.19 -22.58 4.35
C SER A 33 18.15 -23.01 5.37
N MET A 34 17.03 -22.29 5.44
CA MET A 34 15.85 -22.77 6.15
C MET A 34 15.49 -24.18 5.65
N GLY A 35 15.39 -25.14 6.56
CA GLY A 35 14.95 -26.49 6.20
C GLY A 35 13.50 -26.47 5.72
N LYS A 36 13.10 -27.40 4.84
CA LYS A 36 11.71 -27.46 4.33
C LYS A 36 10.66 -27.49 5.44
N GLY A 37 10.96 -28.12 6.59
CA GLY A 37 10.07 -28.17 7.74
C GLY A 37 9.87 -26.83 8.48
N SER A 38 10.65 -25.79 8.16
CA SER A 38 10.49 -24.43 8.71
C SER A 38 9.68 -23.50 7.79
N LEU A 39 9.35 -23.94 6.57
CA LEU A 39 8.57 -23.17 5.62
C LEU A 39 7.06 -23.42 5.80
N PRO A 40 6.19 -22.48 5.39
CA PRO A 40 4.75 -22.72 5.32
C PRO A 40 4.39 -23.92 4.44
N GLY A 41 3.31 -24.61 4.81
CA GLY A 41 2.86 -25.86 4.20
C GLY A 41 1.35 -25.88 3.95
N ALA A 42 0.81 -27.08 3.70
CA ALA A 42 -0.61 -27.29 3.49
C ALA A 42 -1.39 -27.26 4.82
N TYR A 43 -2.70 -26.98 4.74
CA TYR A 43 -3.58 -26.89 5.91
C TYR A 43 -3.52 -28.15 6.82
N PRO A 44 -3.29 -28.01 8.14
CA PRO A 44 -3.15 -29.13 9.05
C PRO A 44 -4.52 -29.75 9.36
N LYS A 45 -4.69 -31.04 9.09
CA LYS A 45 -5.96 -31.75 9.29
C LYS A 45 -5.98 -32.55 10.58
N THR A 46 -4.83 -33.06 11.01
CA THR A 46 -4.72 -33.85 12.24
C THR A 46 -4.27 -32.99 13.43
N PRO A 47 -4.60 -33.39 14.68
CA PRO A 47 -4.11 -32.71 15.87
C PRO A 47 -2.57 -32.74 15.99
N GLU A 48 -1.93 -33.80 15.50
CA GLU A 48 -0.47 -33.93 15.49
C GLU A 48 0.19 -32.96 14.51
N GLU A 49 -0.36 -32.85 13.29
CA GLU A 49 0.06 -31.85 12.30
C GLU A 49 -0.14 -30.43 12.84
N ARG A 50 -1.25 -30.18 13.54
CA ARG A 50 -1.52 -28.91 14.20
C ARG A 50 -0.48 -28.59 15.27
N ALA A 51 -0.12 -29.57 16.10
CA ALA A 51 0.92 -29.38 17.12
C ALA A 51 2.30 -29.15 16.51
N ALA A 52 2.62 -29.84 15.41
CA ALA A 52 3.85 -29.61 14.65
C ALA A 52 3.89 -28.22 14.00
N ALA A 53 2.77 -27.76 13.43
CA ALA A 53 2.64 -26.43 12.84
C ALA A 53 2.75 -25.32 13.90
N ALA A 54 2.06 -25.45 15.04
CA ALA A 54 2.19 -24.51 16.16
C ALA A 54 3.65 -24.40 16.63
N LYS A 55 4.35 -25.54 16.79
CA LYS A 55 5.77 -25.57 17.11
C LYS A 55 6.65 -24.91 16.05
N LYS A 56 6.31 -25.08 14.76
CA LYS A 56 7.01 -24.44 13.63
C LYS A 56 6.92 -22.91 13.67
N TYR A 57 5.78 -22.36 14.06
CA TYR A 57 5.53 -20.92 14.16
C TYR A 57 5.81 -20.33 15.56
N ASN A 58 6.48 -21.08 16.45
CA ASN A 58 6.78 -20.65 17.82
C ASN A 58 5.52 -20.27 18.63
N MET A 59 4.38 -20.90 18.35
CA MET A 59 3.11 -20.69 19.03
C MET A 59 2.74 -21.87 19.93
N ARG A 60 1.85 -21.62 20.88
CA ARG A 60 1.16 -22.66 21.64
C ARG A 60 0.16 -23.38 20.75
N VAL A 61 -0.10 -24.66 21.03
CA VAL A 61 -1.03 -25.48 20.22
C VAL A 61 -2.46 -24.98 20.38
N GLU A 62 -2.78 -24.46 21.56
CA GLU A 62 -4.10 -23.93 21.93
C GLU A 62 -4.39 -22.59 21.24
N ASP A 63 -3.38 -21.75 21.09
CA ASP A 63 -3.50 -20.42 20.45
C ASP A 63 -3.34 -20.49 18.93
N TYR A 64 -2.91 -21.63 18.38
CA TYR A 64 -2.70 -21.81 16.96
C TYR A 64 -4.01 -22.14 16.26
N GLU A 65 -4.52 -21.15 15.54
CA GLU A 65 -5.66 -21.27 14.65
C GLU A 65 -5.21 -20.99 13.21
N PRO A 66 -5.28 -21.97 12.29
CA PRO A 66 -5.06 -21.70 10.87
C PRO A 66 -6.27 -21.00 10.23
N PHE A 67 -6.05 -20.35 9.09
CA PHE A 67 -7.14 -19.86 8.25
C PHE A 67 -8.04 -21.02 7.77
N PRO A 68 -9.35 -20.79 7.55
CA PRO A 68 -10.24 -21.83 7.04
C PRO A 68 -9.79 -22.34 5.66
N ASP A 69 -9.92 -23.66 5.44
CA ASP A 69 -9.51 -24.32 4.20
C ASP A 69 -10.54 -24.10 3.07
N ASN A 70 -10.59 -22.86 2.56
CA ASN A 70 -11.45 -22.46 1.45
C ASN A 70 -10.74 -22.53 0.08
N GLY A 71 -9.48 -23.00 0.02
CA GLY A 71 -8.67 -22.98 -1.19
C GLY A 71 -8.07 -21.60 -1.54
N GLU A 72 -8.06 -20.66 -0.59
CA GLU A 72 -7.55 -19.29 -0.77
C GLU A 72 -6.01 -19.20 -0.77
N GLY A 73 -5.33 -20.30 -0.40
CA GLY A 73 -3.86 -20.41 -0.47
C GLY A 73 -3.10 -20.06 0.81
N PHE A 74 -3.79 -19.84 1.94
CA PHE A 74 -3.14 -19.59 3.24
C PHE A 74 -2.36 -20.80 3.79
N GLY A 75 -2.81 -22.02 3.48
CA GLY A 75 -2.16 -23.25 3.94
C GLY A 75 -2.19 -23.41 5.46
N ASP A 76 -1.02 -23.63 6.06
CA ASP A 76 -0.85 -23.72 7.52
C ASP A 76 -0.45 -22.42 8.20
N TYR A 77 -0.61 -21.27 7.56
CA TYR A 77 -0.25 -20.00 8.18
C TYR A 77 -1.19 -19.66 9.35
N PRO A 78 -0.67 -19.18 10.50
CA PRO A 78 -1.50 -18.84 11.65
C PRO A 78 -2.36 -17.60 11.37
N LYS A 79 -3.64 -17.67 11.71
CA LYS A 79 -4.58 -16.56 11.73
C LYS A 79 -4.39 -15.78 13.03
N LEU A 80 -3.53 -14.77 12.98
CA LEU A 80 -3.32 -13.87 14.11
C LEU A 80 -4.45 -12.83 14.21
N PRO A 81 -4.68 -12.24 15.39
CA PRO A 81 -5.64 -11.14 15.54
C PRO A 81 -5.32 -9.97 14.61
N GLU A 82 -6.33 -9.47 13.92
CA GLU A 82 -6.24 -8.33 13.00
C GLU A 82 -6.13 -7.01 13.78
N ARG A 83 -4.98 -6.79 14.41
CA ARG A 83 -4.64 -5.58 15.16
C ARG A 83 -3.44 -4.90 14.55
N SER A 84 -3.53 -3.58 14.41
CA SER A 84 -2.46 -2.75 13.93
C SER A 84 -1.29 -2.69 14.91
N GLN A 85 -0.10 -2.42 14.38
CA GLN A 85 1.10 -2.28 15.22
C GLN A 85 1.08 -1.03 16.10
N HIS A 86 0.09 -0.13 15.95
CA HIS A 86 -0.12 1.01 16.84
C HIS A 86 -0.59 0.61 18.24
N GLU A 87 -1.36 -0.47 18.35
CA GLU A 87 -1.93 -0.92 19.63
C GLU A 87 -0.91 -1.58 20.55
N ARG A 88 0.23 -2.03 20.01
CA ARG A 88 1.30 -2.65 20.81
C ARG A 88 1.95 -1.64 21.74
N ASP A 89 2.34 -2.11 22.93
CA ASP A 89 2.94 -1.28 23.97
C ASP A 89 4.14 -0.49 23.42
N PRO A 90 4.09 0.86 23.41
CA PRO A 90 5.20 1.68 22.94
C PRO A 90 6.39 1.71 23.91
N TRP A 91 6.22 1.31 25.17
CA TRP A 91 7.23 1.42 26.22
C TRP A 91 8.10 0.17 26.36
N TYR A 92 7.58 -0.98 25.95
CA TYR A 92 8.36 -2.20 25.84
C TYR A 92 9.50 -2.04 24.82
N LYS A 93 10.68 -2.57 25.15
CA LYS A 93 11.87 -2.53 24.28
C LYS A 93 11.81 -3.66 23.25
N TRP A 94 11.18 -3.39 22.12
CA TRP A 94 11.07 -4.32 20.99
C TRP A 94 12.42 -4.52 20.26
N ASP A 95 12.64 -5.72 19.73
CA ASP A 95 13.81 -6.00 18.86
C ASP A 95 13.78 -5.18 17.56
N HIS A 96 12.58 -4.96 17.02
CA HIS A 96 12.30 -4.02 15.94
C HIS A 96 11.43 -2.87 16.46
N PRO A 97 12.03 -1.76 16.96
CA PRO A 97 11.30 -0.65 17.59
C PRO A 97 10.36 0.09 16.64
N ASP A 98 10.72 0.16 15.36
CA ASP A 98 9.92 0.76 14.30
C ASP A 98 8.62 -0.01 14.07
N LEU A 99 8.69 -1.34 14.04
CA LEU A 99 7.55 -2.24 13.82
C LEU A 99 6.86 -2.70 15.10
N ARG A 100 7.44 -2.43 16.28
CA ARG A 100 7.01 -2.94 17.59
C ARG A 100 6.86 -4.47 17.60
N ARG A 101 7.89 -5.19 17.16
CA ARG A 101 7.88 -6.66 17.01
C ARG A 101 9.15 -7.29 17.58
N ASN A 102 9.02 -8.49 18.13
CA ASN A 102 10.16 -9.29 18.59
C ASN A 102 10.65 -10.27 17.51
N TRP A 103 11.89 -10.71 17.65
CA TRP A 103 12.44 -11.78 16.83
C TRP A 103 11.76 -13.12 17.16
N GLY A 104 11.44 -13.92 16.13
CA GLY A 104 10.76 -15.21 16.28
C GLY A 104 9.24 -15.14 16.51
N GLU A 105 8.67 -13.94 16.62
CA GLU A 105 7.21 -13.78 16.69
C GLU A 105 6.57 -14.01 15.30
N PRO A 106 5.49 -14.80 15.20
CA PRO A 106 4.76 -14.99 13.94
C PRO A 106 4.20 -13.66 13.45
N ILE A 107 4.27 -13.45 12.14
CA ILE A 107 3.89 -12.19 11.49
C ILE A 107 2.44 -12.30 11.04
N PRO A 108 1.55 -11.32 11.29
CA PRO A 108 0.20 -11.34 10.73
C PRO A 108 0.21 -11.45 9.21
N TRP A 109 -0.78 -12.09 8.60
CA TRP A 109 -0.84 -12.23 7.13
C TRP A 109 -0.80 -10.86 6.43
N ASP A 110 -1.69 -9.95 6.83
CA ASP A 110 -1.76 -8.57 6.31
C ASP A 110 -0.84 -7.61 7.09
N PHE A 111 0.37 -8.06 7.42
CA PHE A 111 1.32 -7.23 8.17
C PHE A 111 1.69 -5.94 7.45
N ASP A 112 1.77 -5.98 6.12
CA ASP A 112 2.07 -4.82 5.27
C ASP A 112 0.99 -3.74 5.36
N MET A 113 -0.27 -4.11 5.57
CA MET A 113 -1.40 -3.18 5.79
C MET A 113 -1.37 -2.57 7.20
N TYR A 114 -0.97 -3.36 8.19
CA TYR A 114 -1.00 -3.02 9.62
C TYR A 114 0.32 -2.44 10.17
N ILE A 115 1.28 -2.11 9.29
CA ILE A 115 2.46 -1.33 9.69
C ILE A 115 2.03 0.04 10.24
N ARG A 116 2.87 0.62 11.10
CA ARG A 116 2.59 1.90 11.79
C ARG A 116 2.40 3.12 10.88
N ASN A 117 2.66 3.00 9.58
CA ASN A 117 2.48 4.10 8.64
C ASN A 117 1.20 3.98 7.80
N ARG A 118 0.32 3.01 8.11
CA ARG A 118 -0.86 2.67 7.30
C ARG A 118 -2.12 2.56 8.15
N VAL A 119 -2.85 1.46 8.04
CA VAL A 119 -4.17 1.30 8.67
C VAL A 119 -3.98 1.11 10.18
N ASP A 120 -4.70 1.93 10.94
CA ASP A 120 -4.73 1.86 12.39
C ASP A 120 -6.10 1.35 12.85
N THR A 121 -6.06 0.37 13.76
CA THR A 121 -7.24 -0.26 14.38
C THR A 121 -7.43 0.19 15.83
N SER A 122 -6.61 1.13 16.30
CA SER A 122 -6.67 1.64 17.66
C SER A 122 -8.07 2.14 18.02
N PRO A 123 -8.57 1.84 19.23
CA PRO A 123 -9.93 2.16 19.60
C PRO A 123 -10.13 3.68 19.67
N SER A 124 -11.11 4.19 18.91
CA SER A 124 -11.53 5.58 18.99
C SER A 124 -12.47 5.81 20.20
N PRO A 125 -12.46 7.02 20.80
CA PRO A 125 -13.35 7.33 21.91
C PRO A 125 -14.84 7.36 21.52
N VAL A 126 -15.14 7.52 20.23
CA VAL A 126 -16.51 7.53 19.67
C VAL A 126 -16.71 6.29 18.81
N PRO A 127 -17.86 5.59 18.88
CA PRO A 127 -18.16 4.46 18.01
C PRO A 127 -18.20 4.86 16.53
N TRP A 128 -17.65 4.00 15.66
CA TRP A 128 -17.57 4.22 14.20
C TRP A 128 -18.92 4.62 13.57
N SER A 129 -20.00 3.91 13.92
CA SER A 129 -21.34 4.19 13.39
C SER A 129 -21.84 5.59 13.72
N THR A 130 -21.44 6.13 14.88
CA THR A 130 -21.82 7.48 15.32
C THR A 130 -21.02 8.54 14.57
N MET A 131 -19.71 8.32 14.40
CA MET A 131 -18.85 9.20 13.58
C MET A 131 -19.39 9.35 12.16
N CYS A 132 -19.74 8.22 11.51
CA CYS A 132 -20.30 8.23 10.16
C CYS A 132 -21.64 8.99 10.08
N LYS A 133 -22.56 8.75 11.02
CA LYS A 133 -23.86 9.44 11.05
C LYS A 133 -23.70 10.94 11.19
N HIS A 134 -22.80 11.41 12.06
CA HIS A 134 -22.55 12.84 12.21
C HIS A 134 -21.92 13.43 10.96
N LEU A 135 -20.91 12.77 10.38
CA LEU A 135 -20.26 13.25 9.16
C LEU A 135 -21.24 13.36 7.98
N PHE A 136 -21.95 12.27 7.69
CA PHE A 136 -22.92 12.26 6.58
C PHE A 136 -24.13 13.15 6.85
N GLY A 137 -24.60 13.23 8.09
CA GLY A 137 -25.66 14.14 8.49
C GLY A 137 -25.26 15.60 8.27
N PHE A 138 -24.05 15.98 8.68
CA PHE A 138 -23.53 17.34 8.48
C PHE A 138 -23.36 17.66 6.98
N ILE A 139 -22.68 16.80 6.22
CA ILE A 139 -22.46 17.02 4.79
C ILE A 139 -23.80 17.10 4.04
N GLY A 140 -24.71 16.16 4.30
CA GLY A 140 -26.03 16.15 3.68
C GLY A 140 -26.84 17.40 4.01
N PHE A 141 -26.81 17.85 5.26
CA PHE A 141 -27.47 19.09 5.68
C PHE A 141 -26.86 20.32 5.02
N MET A 142 -25.53 20.44 4.96
CA MET A 142 -24.86 21.57 4.32
C MET A 142 -25.16 21.65 2.82
N LEU A 143 -25.11 20.52 2.11
CA LEU A 143 -25.47 20.47 0.69
C LEU A 143 -26.93 20.87 0.45
N PHE A 144 -27.83 20.43 1.33
CA PHE A 144 -29.24 20.83 1.29
C PHE A 144 -29.43 22.33 1.55
N MET A 145 -28.72 22.92 2.50
CA MET A 145 -28.76 24.37 2.75
C MET A 145 -28.20 25.17 1.57
N PHE A 146 -27.13 24.71 0.92
CA PHE A 146 -26.63 25.33 -0.30
C PHE A 146 -27.63 25.27 -1.45
N TYR A 147 -28.33 24.13 -1.60
CA TYR A 147 -29.41 24.00 -2.58
C TYR A 147 -30.54 25.01 -2.32
N ILE A 148 -30.95 25.20 -1.06
CA ILE A 148 -31.93 26.23 -0.69
C ILE A 148 -31.40 27.62 -0.99
N GLY A 149 -30.13 27.90 -0.65
CA GLY A 149 -29.49 29.20 -0.93
C GLY A 149 -29.45 29.55 -2.42
N ASP A 150 -29.33 28.56 -3.29
CA ASP A 150 -29.43 28.74 -4.75
C ASP A 150 -30.88 29.03 -5.20
N LYS A 151 -31.88 28.41 -4.57
CA LYS A 151 -33.30 28.67 -4.88
C LYS A 151 -33.80 30.01 -4.34
N PHE A 152 -33.25 30.47 -3.23
CA PHE A 152 -33.59 31.74 -2.60
C PHE A 152 -32.36 32.63 -2.48
N PRO A 153 -31.81 33.10 -3.62
CA PRO A 153 -30.61 33.92 -3.61
C PRO A 153 -30.92 35.27 -2.97
N ALA A 154 -30.05 35.70 -2.07
CA ALA A 154 -30.06 37.07 -1.58
C ALA A 154 -29.44 37.98 -2.64
N TYR A 155 -30.14 39.06 -2.98
CA TYR A 155 -29.66 40.10 -3.89
C TYR A 155 -29.88 41.48 -3.28
N GLN A 156 -29.08 42.45 -3.71
CA GLN A 156 -29.28 43.85 -3.32
C GLN A 156 -30.46 44.42 -4.10
N PRO A 157 -31.37 45.22 -3.49
CA PRO A 157 -32.55 45.78 -4.15
C PRO A 157 -32.17 46.94 -5.07
N VAL A 158 -31.34 46.65 -6.07
CA VAL A 158 -30.85 47.58 -7.08
C VAL A 158 -31.21 47.05 -8.46
N ALA A 159 -31.51 47.97 -9.38
CA ALA A 159 -31.71 47.63 -10.78
C ALA A 159 -30.44 47.01 -11.40
N PRO A 160 -30.55 46.25 -12.50
CA PRO A 160 -29.38 45.76 -13.21
C PRO A 160 -28.48 46.92 -13.65
N LYS A 161 -27.16 46.69 -13.61
CA LYS A 161 -26.17 47.69 -13.99
C LYS A 161 -26.32 48.04 -15.47
N GLN A 162 -26.57 49.32 -15.74
CA GLN A 162 -26.68 49.86 -17.09
C GLN A 162 -25.28 50.11 -17.67
N TYR A 163 -25.12 49.82 -18.96
CA TYR A 163 -23.88 49.99 -19.71
C TYR A 163 -24.17 50.75 -21.03
N PRO A 164 -23.30 51.69 -21.45
CA PRO A 164 -23.45 52.42 -22.71
C PRO A 164 -23.14 51.54 -23.93
N TYR A 165 -23.33 52.10 -25.14
CA TYR A 165 -22.96 51.48 -26.43
C TYR A 165 -23.52 50.07 -26.62
N ASN A 166 -24.85 49.92 -26.49
CA ASN A 166 -25.54 48.63 -26.63
C ASN A 166 -24.95 47.53 -25.73
N ASN A 167 -24.79 47.84 -24.43
CA ASN A 167 -24.17 46.94 -23.43
C ASN A 167 -22.70 46.58 -23.74
N LEU A 168 -21.93 47.57 -24.22
CA LEU A 168 -20.52 47.42 -24.61
C LEU A 168 -20.32 46.32 -25.67
N TYR A 169 -21.16 46.32 -26.71
CA TYR A 169 -21.21 45.24 -27.70
C TYR A 169 -19.84 44.98 -28.35
N LEU A 170 -19.17 46.02 -28.84
CA LEU A 170 -17.87 45.91 -29.51
C LEU A 170 -16.78 45.49 -28.53
N GLU A 171 -16.77 46.06 -27.32
CA GLU A 171 -15.76 45.78 -26.30
C GLU A 171 -15.90 44.38 -25.70
N ARG A 172 -17.09 43.77 -25.77
CA ARG A 172 -17.35 42.38 -25.36
C ARG A 172 -17.14 41.37 -26.49
N GLY A 173 -16.59 41.79 -27.63
CA GLY A 173 -16.28 40.91 -28.76
C GLY A 173 -17.43 40.68 -29.73
N GLY A 174 -18.39 41.61 -29.78
CA GLY A 174 -19.42 41.66 -30.81
C GLY A 174 -18.84 41.85 -32.21
N ASP A 175 -19.59 41.39 -33.21
CA ASP A 175 -19.19 41.44 -34.61
C ASP A 175 -19.45 42.85 -35.17
N PRO A 176 -18.42 43.60 -35.60
CA PRO A 176 -18.59 44.98 -36.06
C PRO A 176 -19.43 45.10 -37.33
N GLU A 177 -19.62 44.00 -38.08
CA GLU A 177 -20.42 43.99 -39.31
C GLU A 177 -21.92 43.79 -39.03
N LYS A 178 -22.28 43.41 -37.80
CA LYS A 178 -23.67 43.17 -37.40
C LYS A 178 -24.12 44.28 -36.45
N GLU A 179 -25.24 44.91 -36.79
CA GLU A 179 -25.86 45.87 -35.88
C GLU A 179 -26.55 45.10 -34.74
N PRO A 180 -26.13 45.31 -33.47
CA PRO A 180 -26.78 44.68 -32.33
C PRO A 180 -28.14 45.34 -32.08
N GLU A 181 -29.00 44.66 -31.31
CA GLU A 181 -30.25 45.26 -30.84
C GLU A 181 -29.96 46.54 -30.03
N GLU A 182 -30.74 47.59 -30.31
CA GLU A 182 -30.52 48.91 -29.73
C GLU A 182 -30.97 48.93 -28.25
N VAL A 183 -30.02 49.07 -27.33
CA VAL A 183 -30.28 49.14 -25.88
C VAL A 183 -30.13 50.58 -25.40
N LYS A 184 -31.27 51.26 -25.18
CA LYS A 184 -31.32 52.65 -24.68
C LYS A 184 -31.50 52.68 -23.17
N ASN A 185 -30.62 53.41 -22.48
CA ASN A 185 -30.75 53.74 -21.07
C ASN A 185 -31.19 55.21 -20.95
N TYR A 186 -32.23 55.49 -20.18
CA TYR A 186 -32.74 56.84 -19.93
C TYR A 186 -32.47 57.25 -18.48
N GLU A 187 -32.35 58.56 -18.23
CA GLU A 187 -32.29 59.10 -16.87
C GLU A 187 -33.67 58.99 -16.20
N ILE A 188 -33.67 58.58 -14.93
CA ILE A 188 -34.87 58.37 -14.10
C ILE A 188 -34.99 59.52 -13.11
#